data_AF-A0A7S1VQB9-F1
#
_entry.id   AF-A0A7S1VQB9-F1
#
_cell.length_a   1.000
_cell.length_b   1.000
_cell.length_c   1.000
_cell.angle_alpha   90.00
_cell.angle_beta   90.00
_cell.angle_gamma   90.00
#
_symmetry.space_group_name_H-M   'P 1'
#
loop_
_entity.id
_entity.type
_entity.pdbx_description
1 polymer ?
#
loop_
_entity_poly.entity_id
_entity_poly.type
_entity_poly.pdbx_seq_one_letter_code
_entity_poly.pdbx_strand_id
1 'polypeptide(L)'
;MKSTTMPSLAVLFLAVFAILGLVRAAPSIPKPTITIDVANGKYASLGGIQPTLSWKTAGSTDEFGGTLDYEAGLNVVVEDLNKLPYNVWGRVKRSLGRGFNLGIAAKASSPSNFEDLSLDVTITGDDATLLQVTGQAFTSGVTNPVEKIQFHRALPVVGGGKLIVNPKYNFRTKDKDLFVYYAPSDGTRVGVETAAKKLTVSQTFPDKALTVKPSITPSRDFAVDVTKKF
;
A
#
# COMPACT_ATOMS: atom_id res chain seq x y z
N MET A 1 4.09 6.12 -37.74
CA MET A 1 2.99 5.64 -36.87
C MET A 1 3.58 4.77 -35.77
N LYS A 2 3.60 5.24 -34.52
CA LYS A 2 4.05 4.44 -33.37
C LYS A 2 2.85 3.64 -32.84
N SER A 3 2.87 2.33 -33.06
CA SER A 3 1.98 1.38 -32.41
C SER A 3 2.25 1.41 -30.91
N THR A 4 1.36 2.02 -30.14
CA THR A 4 1.30 1.87 -28.68
C THR A 4 0.58 0.57 -28.37
N THR A 5 1.35 -0.48 -28.08
CA THR A 5 0.83 -1.68 -27.45
C THR A 5 0.22 -1.30 -26.10
N MET A 6 -1.12 -1.33 -26.03
CA MET A 6 -1.86 -1.25 -24.77
C MET A 6 -1.35 -2.39 -23.86
N PRO A 7 -1.00 -2.15 -22.58
CA PRO A 7 -0.97 -3.23 -21.62
C PRO A 7 -2.41 -3.77 -21.54
N SER A 8 -2.58 -4.96 -22.11
CA SER A 8 -3.87 -5.52 -22.45
C SER A 8 -4.71 -5.78 -21.19
N LEU A 9 -6.03 -5.73 -21.37
CA LEU A 9 -7.11 -6.23 -20.53
C LEU A 9 -6.74 -7.43 -19.62
N ALA A 10 -5.77 -8.25 -20.02
CA ALA A 10 -5.25 -9.42 -19.32
C ALA A 10 -4.78 -9.16 -17.87
N VAL A 11 -4.15 -8.02 -17.56
CA VAL A 11 -3.65 -7.75 -16.19
C VAL A 11 -4.81 -7.43 -15.23
N LEU A 12 -5.83 -6.72 -15.72
CA LEU A 12 -7.05 -6.42 -14.96
C LEU A 12 -7.93 -7.68 -14.81
N PHE A 13 -8.01 -8.50 -15.86
CA PHE A 13 -8.69 -9.79 -15.80
C PHE A 13 -8.04 -10.71 -14.75
N LEU A 14 -6.71 -10.75 -14.63
CA LEU A 14 -6.04 -11.54 -13.57
C LEU A 14 -6.38 -11.05 -12.16
N ALA A 15 -6.43 -9.73 -11.94
CA ALA A 15 -6.76 -9.15 -10.63
C ALA A 15 -8.23 -9.40 -10.23
N VAL A 16 -9.16 -9.30 -11.19
CA VAL A 16 -10.59 -9.53 -10.97
C VAL A 16 -10.92 -11.02 -10.83
N PHE A 17 -10.26 -11.91 -11.60
CA PHE A 17 -10.39 -13.36 -11.41
C PHE A 17 -9.74 -13.84 -10.11
N ALA A 18 -8.68 -13.20 -9.62
CA ALA A 18 -8.16 -13.47 -8.28
C ALA A 18 -9.20 -13.13 -7.20
N ILE A 19 -9.93 -12.02 -7.33
CA ILE A 19 -10.99 -11.63 -6.39
C ILE A 19 -12.19 -12.61 -6.46
N LEU A 20 -12.64 -13.02 -7.65
CA LEU A 20 -13.77 -13.94 -7.81
C LEU A 20 -13.44 -15.41 -7.48
N GLY A 21 -12.19 -15.83 -7.70
CA GLY A 21 -11.71 -17.17 -7.36
C GLY A 21 -11.53 -17.38 -5.85
N LEU A 22 -11.13 -16.34 -5.11
CA LEU A 22 -10.89 -16.41 -3.67
C LEU A 22 -12.19 -16.44 -2.83
N VAL A 23 -13.30 -15.91 -3.36
CA VAL A 23 -14.58 -15.87 -2.64
C VAL A 23 -15.31 -17.22 -2.66
N ARG A 24 -15.00 -18.11 -3.63
CA ARG A 24 -15.63 -19.45 -3.70
C ARG A 24 -15.19 -20.41 -2.59
N ALA A 25 -14.12 -20.11 -1.85
CA ALA A 25 -13.55 -20.98 -0.82
C ALA A 25 -13.81 -20.50 0.63
N ALA A 26 -14.59 -19.42 0.85
CA ALA A 26 -14.82 -18.91 2.19
C ALA A 26 -15.74 -19.85 2.99
N PRO A 27 -15.34 -20.35 4.18
CA PRO A 27 -16.24 -21.03 5.10
C PRO A 27 -17.33 -20.06 5.58
N SER A 28 -18.41 -20.61 6.15
CA SER A 28 -19.58 -19.90 6.69
C SER A 28 -19.24 -18.51 7.21
N ILE A 29 -19.83 -17.47 6.60
CA ILE A 29 -19.58 -16.08 6.98
C ILE A 29 -19.96 -15.92 8.46
N PRO A 30 -19.02 -15.55 9.36
CA PRO A 30 -19.30 -15.43 10.78
C PRO A 30 -20.28 -14.29 11.01
N LYS A 31 -21.00 -14.36 12.13
CA LYS A 31 -21.90 -13.26 12.52
C LYS A 31 -21.09 -11.96 12.65
N PRO A 32 -21.62 -10.83 12.18
CA PRO A 32 -20.92 -9.56 12.34
C PRO A 32 -20.79 -9.16 13.81
N THR A 33 -19.70 -8.49 14.12
CA THR A 33 -19.52 -7.74 15.36
C THR A 33 -19.96 -6.29 15.14
N ILE A 34 -20.81 -5.78 16.03
CA ILE A 34 -21.20 -4.37 16.07
C ILE A 34 -20.42 -3.71 17.21
N THR A 35 -19.67 -2.67 16.87
CA THR A 35 -19.02 -1.77 17.83
C THR A 35 -19.63 -0.39 17.68
N ILE A 36 -19.88 0.30 18.79
CA ILE A 36 -20.41 1.67 18.78
C ILE A 36 -19.38 2.54 19.47
N ASP A 37 -18.64 3.32 18.69
CA ASP A 37 -17.69 4.28 19.24
C ASP A 37 -18.39 5.62 19.44
N VAL A 38 -18.16 6.23 20.61
CA VAL A 38 -18.66 7.57 20.94
C VAL A 38 -17.46 8.51 20.93
N ALA A 39 -17.43 9.45 19.98
CA ALA A 39 -16.38 10.45 19.93
C ALA A 39 -16.44 11.34 21.19
N ASN A 40 -15.30 11.62 21.83
CA ASN A 40 -15.26 12.49 23.02
C ASN A 40 -15.49 13.96 22.62
N GLY A 41 -16.65 14.51 23.00
CA GLY A 41 -17.02 15.92 22.81
C GLY A 41 -18.38 16.24 23.46
N LYS A 42 -18.65 17.52 23.78
CA LYS A 42 -19.97 17.95 24.27
C LYS A 42 -20.96 17.98 23.09
N TYR A 43 -21.89 17.03 23.04
CA TYR A 43 -22.91 16.97 21.99
C TYR A 43 -24.32 17.13 22.55
N ALA A 44 -25.15 17.93 21.87
CA ALA A 44 -26.55 18.17 22.20
C ALA A 44 -27.52 17.25 21.40
N SER A 45 -26.99 16.33 20.58
CA SER A 45 -27.73 15.37 19.75
C SER A 45 -26.93 14.07 19.56
N LEU A 46 -27.52 13.05 18.90
CA LEU A 46 -26.86 11.78 18.53
C LEU A 46 -25.62 11.95 17.60
N GLY A 47 -25.31 13.18 17.17
CA GLY A 47 -24.15 13.51 16.35
C GLY A 47 -22.86 13.33 17.15
N GLY A 48 -22.19 12.19 16.93
CA GLY A 48 -21.01 11.77 17.68
C GLY A 48 -20.91 10.25 17.83
N ILE A 49 -21.98 9.52 17.51
CA ILE A 49 -22.00 8.05 17.48
C ILE A 49 -21.51 7.56 16.11
N GLN A 50 -20.49 6.72 16.12
CA GLN A 50 -19.93 6.07 14.94
C GLN A 50 -20.08 4.55 15.10
N PRO A 51 -21.22 3.96 14.69
CA PRO A 51 -21.35 2.53 14.71
C PRO A 51 -20.52 1.91 13.57
N THR A 52 -19.73 0.91 13.95
CA THR A 52 -18.95 0.07 13.05
C THR A 52 -19.52 -1.34 13.07
N LEU A 53 -19.89 -1.82 11.90
CA LEU A 53 -20.27 -3.21 11.66
C LEU A 53 -19.10 -3.92 10.99
N SER A 54 -18.64 -5.05 11.53
CA SER A 54 -17.45 -5.75 11.02
C SER A 54 -17.67 -7.26 10.95
N TRP A 55 -17.11 -7.88 9.92
CA TRP A 55 -17.03 -9.33 9.75
C TRP A 55 -15.55 -9.71 9.63
N LYS A 56 -15.14 -10.75 10.35
CA LYS A 56 -13.78 -11.25 10.28
C LYS A 56 -13.80 -12.77 10.39
N THR A 57 -13.13 -13.45 9.48
CA THR A 57 -12.78 -14.87 9.66
C THR A 57 -11.39 -15.04 10.23
N ALA A 58 -11.22 -16.13 10.98
CA ALA A 58 -9.92 -16.69 11.25
C ALA A 58 -9.64 -17.74 10.17
N GLY A 59 -8.46 -17.67 9.57
CA GLY A 59 -8.09 -18.29 8.31
C GLY A 59 -8.61 -19.70 8.05
N SER A 60 -9.16 -19.89 6.85
CA SER A 60 -9.40 -21.22 6.30
C SER A 60 -8.22 -21.62 5.42
N THR A 61 -7.75 -22.86 5.60
CA THR A 61 -6.84 -23.47 4.63
C THR A 61 -7.59 -23.69 3.32
N ASP A 62 -7.08 -23.13 2.23
CA ASP A 62 -7.64 -23.31 0.90
C ASP A 62 -7.16 -24.62 0.26
N GLU A 63 -7.79 -24.99 -0.86
CA GLU A 63 -7.49 -26.22 -1.62
C GLU A 63 -6.04 -26.30 -2.14
N PHE A 64 -5.29 -25.20 -2.10
CA PHE A 64 -3.90 -25.09 -2.56
C PHE A 64 -2.89 -25.05 -1.42
N GLY A 65 -3.32 -25.32 -0.18
CA GLY A 65 -2.46 -25.31 1.02
C GLY A 65 -2.07 -23.90 1.50
N GLY A 66 -2.72 -22.86 0.98
CA GLY A 66 -2.60 -21.50 1.47
C GLY A 66 -3.57 -21.23 2.64
N THR A 67 -3.27 -20.23 3.48
CA THR A 67 -4.23 -19.74 4.48
C THR A 67 -4.88 -18.48 3.95
N LEU A 68 -6.21 -18.46 3.91
CA LEU A 68 -7.03 -17.34 3.45
C LEU A 68 -7.72 -16.68 4.65
N ASP A 69 -7.38 -15.43 4.93
CA ASP A 69 -8.06 -14.57 5.92
C ASP A 69 -8.86 -13.49 5.18
N TYR A 70 -10.09 -13.24 5.61
CA TYR A 70 -10.84 -12.06 5.16
C TYR A 70 -11.39 -11.24 6.32
N GLU A 71 -11.47 -9.93 6.08
CA GLU A 71 -12.00 -8.95 7.00
C GLU A 71 -12.76 -7.90 6.20
N ALA A 72 -13.99 -7.61 6.59
CA ALA A 72 -14.81 -6.59 5.93
C ALA A 72 -15.52 -5.76 6.99
N GLY A 73 -15.83 -4.52 6.65
CA GLY A 73 -16.55 -3.66 7.56
C GLY A 73 -17.27 -2.52 6.88
N LEU A 74 -18.24 -2.00 7.62
CA LEU A 74 -19.04 -0.84 7.30
C LEU A 74 -18.94 0.12 8.48
N ASN A 75 -18.43 1.32 8.23
CA ASN A 75 -18.49 2.41 9.18
C ASN A 75 -19.62 3.35 8.76
N VAL A 76 -20.51 3.64 9.71
CA VAL A 76 -21.59 4.60 9.52
C VAL A 76 -21.26 5.82 10.36
N VAL A 77 -21.33 7.02 9.79
CA VAL A 77 -21.25 8.25 10.58
C VAL A 77 -22.64 8.87 10.57
N VAL A 78 -23.29 8.93 11.73
CA VAL A 78 -24.64 9.50 11.84
C VAL A 78 -24.52 10.98 12.17
N GLU A 79 -24.40 11.82 11.14
CA GLU A 79 -24.51 13.28 11.28
C GLU A 79 -25.96 13.74 11.10
N ASP A 80 -26.74 13.05 10.26
CA ASP A 80 -28.17 13.23 10.01
C ASP A 80 -28.80 11.87 9.66
N LEU A 81 -29.89 11.47 10.34
CA LEU A 81 -30.57 10.19 10.09
C LEU A 81 -31.07 10.04 8.64
N ASN A 82 -31.19 11.15 7.90
CA ASN A 82 -31.63 11.18 6.51
C ASN A 82 -30.50 11.20 5.48
N LYS A 83 -29.24 11.37 5.91
CA LYS A 83 -28.05 11.38 5.07
C LYS A 83 -26.97 10.56 5.77
N LEU A 84 -26.97 9.26 5.52
CA LEU A 84 -25.97 8.37 6.10
C LEU A 84 -24.78 8.26 5.14
N PRO A 85 -23.65 8.95 5.38
CA PRO A 85 -22.40 8.63 4.72
C PRO A 85 -21.89 7.28 5.25
N TYR A 86 -21.82 6.32 4.35
CA TYR A 86 -21.32 4.98 4.62
C TYR A 86 -19.89 4.86 4.08
N ASN A 87 -18.94 4.41 4.90
CA ASN A 87 -17.65 3.95 4.40
C ASN A 87 -17.65 2.43 4.41
N VAL A 88 -17.58 1.80 3.23
CA VAL A 88 -17.43 0.34 3.12
C VAL A 88 -15.96 0.04 2.89
N TRP A 89 -15.43 -0.94 3.60
CA TRP A 89 -14.07 -1.43 3.37
C TRP A 89 -14.02 -2.94 3.46
N GLY A 90 -13.05 -3.52 2.75
CA GLY A 90 -12.80 -4.95 2.74
C GLY A 90 -11.31 -5.21 2.56
N ARG A 91 -10.84 -6.30 3.16
CA ARG A 91 -9.47 -6.78 3.06
C ARG A 91 -9.48 -8.30 2.97
N VAL A 92 -8.75 -8.82 2.00
CA VAL A 92 -8.48 -10.25 1.86
C VAL A 92 -6.97 -10.43 1.93
N LYS A 93 -6.51 -11.40 2.72
CA LYS A 93 -5.11 -11.79 2.79
C LYS A 93 -4.99 -13.27 2.51
N ARG A 94 -3.98 -13.64 1.73
CA ARG A 94 -3.66 -15.03 1.42
C ARG A 94 -2.17 -15.26 1.57
N SER A 95 -1.80 -16.25 2.36
CA SER A 95 -0.44 -16.79 2.34
C SER A 95 -0.31 -17.78 1.19
N LEU A 96 0.62 -17.52 0.27
CA LEU A 96 0.82 -18.31 -0.95
C LEU A 96 1.86 -19.43 -0.77
N GLY A 97 2.28 -19.69 0.47
CA GLY A 97 3.42 -20.57 0.77
C GLY A 97 4.76 -19.92 0.40
N ARG A 98 5.88 -20.54 0.84
CA ARG A 98 7.27 -20.09 0.56
C ARG A 98 7.58 -18.64 0.96
N GLY A 99 6.89 -18.11 1.97
CA GLY A 99 7.11 -16.77 2.51
C GLY A 99 6.41 -15.64 1.75
N PHE A 100 5.60 -15.92 0.72
CA PHE A 100 4.85 -14.89 0.01
C PHE A 100 3.45 -14.71 0.59
N ASN A 101 3.02 -13.45 0.75
CA ASN A 101 1.67 -13.10 1.16
C ASN A 101 1.07 -12.08 0.19
N LEU A 102 -0.13 -12.37 -0.29
CA LEU A 102 -0.98 -11.48 -1.06
C LEU A 102 -1.96 -10.79 -0.11
N GLY A 103 -2.11 -9.48 -0.24
CA GLY A 103 -3.13 -8.68 0.40
C GLY A 103 -3.88 -7.89 -0.66
N ILE A 104 -5.21 -7.87 -0.57
CA ILE A 104 -6.08 -7.02 -1.37
C ILE A 104 -6.93 -6.24 -0.40
N ALA A 105 -6.94 -4.91 -0.51
CA ALA A 105 -7.81 -4.04 0.23
C ALA A 105 -8.65 -3.18 -0.73
N ALA A 106 -9.90 -2.94 -0.36
CA ALA A 106 -10.84 -2.11 -1.09
C ALA A 106 -11.54 -1.18 -0.11
N LYS A 107 -11.76 0.08 -0.50
CA LYS A 107 -12.50 1.04 0.31
C LYS A 107 -13.33 1.96 -0.59
N ALA A 108 -14.61 2.14 -0.27
CA ALA A 108 -15.52 3.10 -0.89
C ALA A 108 -16.04 4.08 0.16
N SER A 109 -15.94 5.38 -0.14
CA SER A 109 -16.42 6.47 0.74
C SER A 109 -17.84 6.92 0.42
N SER A 110 -18.36 6.54 -0.76
CA SER A 110 -19.74 6.77 -1.20
C SER A 110 -20.26 5.50 -1.91
N PRO A 111 -20.77 4.50 -1.17
CA PRO A 111 -21.17 3.22 -1.74
C PRO A 111 -22.48 3.29 -2.52
N SER A 112 -23.21 4.40 -2.50
CA SER A 112 -24.42 4.57 -3.32
C SER A 112 -24.13 4.55 -4.82
N ASN A 113 -22.91 4.93 -5.22
CA ASN A 113 -22.46 4.94 -6.62
C ASN A 113 -21.04 4.37 -6.83
N PHE A 114 -20.33 4.01 -5.77
CA PHE A 114 -18.95 3.49 -5.81
C PHE A 114 -17.97 4.41 -6.56
N GLU A 115 -18.28 5.71 -6.64
CA GLU A 115 -17.45 6.63 -7.39
C GLU A 115 -16.05 6.79 -6.78
N ASP A 116 -15.96 6.63 -5.47
CA ASP A 116 -14.73 6.70 -4.69
C ASP A 116 -14.25 5.32 -4.22
N LEU A 117 -14.39 4.28 -5.07
CA LEU A 117 -13.85 2.96 -4.76
C LEU A 117 -12.34 2.93 -5.03
N SER A 118 -11.56 2.87 -3.97
CA SER A 118 -10.11 2.64 -3.99
C SER A 118 -9.77 1.16 -3.83
N LEU A 119 -8.72 0.73 -4.51
CA LEU A 119 -8.17 -0.62 -4.49
C LEU A 119 -6.67 -0.56 -4.17
N ASP A 120 -6.21 -1.44 -3.30
CA ASP A 120 -4.80 -1.64 -2.97
C ASP A 120 -4.48 -3.14 -3.02
N VAL A 121 -3.60 -3.52 -3.92
CA VAL A 121 -3.09 -4.88 -4.05
C VAL A 121 -1.63 -4.88 -3.64
N THR A 122 -1.32 -5.65 -2.60
CA THR A 122 0.01 -5.78 -2.03
C THR A 122 0.47 -7.24 -2.12
N ILE A 123 1.68 -7.46 -2.60
CA ILE A 123 2.39 -8.75 -2.52
C ILE A 123 3.64 -8.51 -1.70
N THR A 124 3.76 -9.24 -0.59
CA THR A 124 4.97 -9.29 0.23
C THR A 124 5.64 -10.64 0.02
N GLY A 125 6.96 -10.66 -0.09
CA GLY A 125 7.75 -11.88 -0.16
C GLY A 125 8.45 -12.14 1.16
N ASP A 126 9.69 -12.62 1.06
CA ASP A 126 10.65 -12.51 2.15
C ASP A 126 10.67 -11.10 2.77
N ASP A 127 11.25 -10.94 3.97
CA ASP A 127 11.32 -9.68 4.75
C ASP A 127 11.98 -8.50 3.98
N ALA A 128 12.31 -8.69 2.71
CA ALA A 128 12.98 -7.78 1.82
C ALA A 128 12.17 -7.41 0.56
N THR A 129 11.05 -8.07 0.23
CA THR A 129 10.33 -7.87 -1.05
C THR A 129 8.90 -7.38 -0.85
N LEU A 130 8.53 -6.29 -1.53
CA LEU A 130 7.18 -5.74 -1.57
C LEU A 130 6.85 -5.26 -2.99
N LEU A 131 5.67 -5.62 -3.49
CA LEU A 131 5.04 -5.02 -4.66
C LEU A 131 3.67 -4.48 -4.23
N GLN A 132 3.42 -3.21 -4.48
CA GLN A 132 2.14 -2.57 -4.18
C GLN A 132 1.59 -1.92 -5.45
N VAL A 133 0.31 -2.15 -5.70
CA VAL A 133 -0.44 -1.58 -6.82
C VAL A 133 -1.69 -0.93 -6.24
N THR A 134 -1.80 0.39 -6.35
CA THR A 134 -3.01 1.11 -5.93
C THR A 134 -3.77 1.62 -7.14
N GLY A 135 -5.09 1.70 -7.00
CA GLY A 135 -5.99 2.07 -8.08
C GLY A 135 -7.34 2.55 -7.57
N GLN A 136 -8.18 2.96 -8.52
CA GLN A 136 -9.56 3.38 -8.30
C GLN A 136 -10.46 2.69 -9.33
N ALA A 137 -11.68 2.36 -8.94
CA ALA A 137 -12.64 1.78 -9.86
C ALA A 137 -13.06 2.78 -10.94
N PHE A 138 -13.49 2.25 -12.08
CA PHE A 138 -13.93 3.04 -13.22
C PHE A 138 -15.18 3.84 -12.88
N THR A 139 -15.01 5.11 -12.58
CA THR A 139 -16.06 6.11 -12.77
C THR A 139 -16.05 6.61 -14.20
N SER A 140 -17.18 7.14 -14.67
CA SER A 140 -17.25 7.78 -15.98
C SER A 140 -16.16 8.85 -16.10
N GLY A 141 -15.17 8.63 -16.96
CA GLY A 141 -14.05 9.57 -17.18
C GLY A 141 -12.66 9.09 -16.73
N VAL A 142 -12.54 7.94 -16.05
CA VAL A 142 -11.24 7.37 -15.67
C VAL A 142 -10.73 6.41 -16.74
N THR A 143 -9.66 6.79 -17.44
CA THR A 143 -9.05 5.95 -18.50
C THR A 143 -8.12 4.87 -17.95
N ASN A 144 -7.53 5.08 -16.77
CA ASN A 144 -6.59 4.14 -16.13
C ASN A 144 -7.04 3.83 -14.70
N PRO A 145 -7.48 2.60 -14.40
CA PRO A 145 -7.92 2.23 -13.06
C PRO A 145 -6.73 2.04 -12.10
N VAL A 146 -5.53 1.82 -12.64
CA VAL A 146 -4.30 1.76 -11.84
C VAL A 146 -3.78 3.18 -11.67
N GLU A 147 -3.61 3.60 -10.43
CA GLU A 147 -3.07 4.91 -10.09
C GLU A 147 -1.56 4.85 -9.94
N LYS A 148 -1.05 3.83 -9.23
CA LYS A 148 0.35 3.78 -8.84
C LYS A 148 0.84 2.36 -8.64
N ILE A 149 2.07 2.11 -9.06
CA ILE A 149 2.81 0.87 -8.78
C ILE A 149 4.08 1.23 -8.03
N GLN A 150 4.38 0.47 -6.98
CA GLN A 150 5.61 0.54 -6.22
C GLN A 150 6.19 -0.85 -6.04
N PHE A 151 7.49 -0.97 -6.26
CA PHE A 151 8.22 -2.19 -5.96
C PHE A 151 9.34 -1.83 -5.00
N HIS A 152 9.59 -2.65 -4.00
CA HIS A 152 10.70 -2.54 -3.08
C HIS A 152 11.37 -3.90 -3.00
N ARG A 153 12.70 -3.92 -3.16
CA ARG A 153 13.49 -5.12 -2.90
C ARG A 153 14.79 -4.79 -2.24
N ALA A 154 15.10 -5.45 -1.13
CA ALA A 154 16.41 -5.46 -0.50
C ALA A 154 17.18 -6.73 -0.88
N LEU A 155 18.24 -6.60 -1.66
CA LEU A 155 19.10 -7.69 -2.06
C LEU A 155 20.30 -7.76 -1.11
N PRO A 156 20.62 -8.93 -0.53
CA PRO A 156 21.88 -9.11 0.16
C PRO A 156 23.04 -8.99 -0.85
N VAL A 157 24.14 -8.37 -0.44
CA VAL A 157 25.34 -8.22 -1.26
C VAL A 157 26.44 -9.15 -0.73
N VAL A 158 27.19 -9.77 -1.65
CA VAL A 158 28.34 -10.62 -1.29
C VAL A 158 29.36 -9.76 -0.54
N GLY A 159 29.73 -10.19 0.68
CA GLY A 159 30.60 -9.42 1.58
C GLY A 159 29.87 -8.58 2.63
N GLY A 160 28.53 -8.65 2.69
CA GLY A 160 27.71 -7.95 3.68
C GLY A 160 26.99 -6.73 3.12
N GLY A 161 26.08 -6.16 3.91
CA GLY A 161 25.24 -5.04 3.49
C GLY A 161 24.04 -5.43 2.63
N LYS A 162 23.32 -4.41 2.14
CA LYS A 162 22.10 -4.56 1.34
C LYS A 162 22.05 -3.54 0.20
N LEU A 163 21.61 -3.98 -0.97
CA LEU A 163 21.22 -3.13 -2.08
C LEU A 163 19.69 -3.05 -2.10
N ILE A 164 19.14 -1.87 -1.88
CA ILE A 164 17.70 -1.64 -2.01
C ILE A 164 17.40 -0.96 -3.33
N VAL A 165 16.36 -1.46 -4.00
CA VAL A 165 15.81 -0.91 -5.23
C VAL A 165 14.32 -0.64 -5.01
N ASN A 166 13.90 0.62 -5.19
CA ASN A 166 12.53 1.06 -4.99
C ASN A 166 11.99 1.93 -6.13
N PRO A 167 11.65 1.33 -7.29
CA PRO A 167 10.96 2.04 -8.35
C PRO A 167 9.49 2.29 -8.00
N LYS A 168 9.01 3.45 -8.40
CA LYS A 168 7.65 3.93 -8.28
C LYS A 168 7.21 4.55 -9.59
N TYR A 169 5.98 4.28 -9.99
CA TYR A 169 5.35 4.96 -11.12
C TYR A 169 3.93 5.37 -10.78
N ASN A 170 3.59 6.62 -11.02
CA ASN A 170 2.23 7.13 -10.93
C ASN A 170 1.65 7.29 -12.35
N PHE A 171 0.60 6.55 -12.67
CA PHE A 171 -0.04 6.56 -13.98
C PHE A 171 -0.89 7.81 -14.22
N ARG A 172 -1.36 8.46 -13.15
CA ARG A 172 -2.16 9.70 -13.22
C ARG A 172 -1.27 10.89 -13.56
N THR A 173 -0.18 11.09 -12.82
CA THR A 173 0.73 12.21 -13.03
C THR A 173 1.83 11.91 -14.05
N LYS A 174 2.02 10.63 -14.41
CA LYS A 174 3.15 10.11 -15.22
C LYS A 174 4.51 10.27 -14.53
N ASP A 175 4.51 10.54 -13.23
CA ASP A 175 5.74 10.67 -12.45
C ASP A 175 6.42 9.31 -12.31
N LYS A 176 7.71 9.32 -12.63
CA LYS A 176 8.62 8.19 -12.51
C LYS A 176 9.59 8.50 -11.41
N ASP A 177 9.76 7.56 -10.50
CA ASP A 177 10.79 7.66 -9.49
C ASP A 177 11.46 6.31 -9.29
N LEU A 178 12.75 6.36 -9.00
CA LEU A 178 13.60 5.23 -8.76
C LEU A 178 14.56 5.67 -7.67
N PHE A 179 14.41 5.02 -6.52
CA PHE A 179 15.35 5.12 -5.43
C PHE A 179 16.19 3.85 -5.40
N VAL A 180 17.51 3.99 -5.57
CA VAL A 180 18.46 2.90 -5.40
C VAL A 180 19.41 3.30 -4.30
N TYR A 181 19.59 2.45 -3.28
CA TYR A 181 20.62 2.68 -2.29
C TYR A 181 21.39 1.42 -1.92
N TYR A 182 22.67 1.58 -1.71
CA TYR A 182 23.56 0.58 -1.15
C TYR A 182 23.87 0.94 0.30
N ALA A 183 23.64 0.01 1.22
CA ALA A 183 23.91 0.15 2.64
C ALA A 183 24.84 -0.98 3.12
N PRO A 184 26.16 -0.75 3.11
CA PRO A 184 27.12 -1.61 3.81
C PRO A 184 26.83 -1.68 5.31
N SER A 185 27.41 -2.68 5.99
CA SER A 185 27.20 -2.92 7.42
C SER A 185 27.90 -1.91 8.35
N ASP A 186 28.70 -0.99 7.80
CA ASP A 186 29.51 -0.01 8.53
C ASP A 186 28.76 1.28 8.90
N GLY A 187 27.46 1.37 8.59
CA GLY A 187 26.65 2.57 8.83
C GLY A 187 26.73 3.64 7.73
N THR A 188 27.48 3.38 6.66
CA THR A 188 27.47 4.16 5.42
C THR A 188 26.27 3.77 4.55
N ARG A 189 25.71 4.71 3.80
CA ARG A 189 24.71 4.46 2.75
C ARG A 189 24.97 5.38 1.57
N VAL A 190 24.87 4.84 0.36
CA VAL A 190 24.96 5.60 -0.89
C VAL A 190 23.62 5.45 -1.59
N GLY A 191 22.93 6.54 -1.87
CA GLY A 191 21.60 6.55 -2.48
C GLY A 191 21.52 7.47 -3.68
N VAL A 192 20.82 7.02 -4.72
CA VAL A 192 20.44 7.82 -5.89
C VAL A 192 18.93 7.89 -5.94
N GLU A 193 18.40 9.10 -6.02
CA GLU A 193 16.98 9.40 -6.18
C GLU A 193 16.76 10.09 -7.53
N THR A 194 16.04 9.45 -8.44
CA THR A 194 15.88 9.99 -9.79
C THR A 194 14.92 11.18 -9.84
N ALA A 195 13.86 11.20 -9.01
CA ALA A 195 12.92 12.32 -8.99
C ALA A 195 13.59 13.61 -8.52
N ALA A 196 14.36 13.54 -7.43
CA ALA A 196 15.16 14.66 -6.94
C ALA A 196 16.43 14.91 -7.77
N LYS A 197 16.78 13.99 -8.69
CA LYS A 197 18.07 13.95 -9.40
C LYS A 197 19.22 14.15 -8.41
N LYS A 198 19.22 13.39 -7.32
CA LYS A 198 20.09 13.64 -6.17
C LYS A 198 20.89 12.38 -5.86
N LEU A 199 22.21 12.50 -5.86
CA LEU A 199 23.11 11.51 -5.25
C LEU A 199 23.35 11.93 -3.81
N THR A 200 23.17 11.01 -2.87
CA THR A 200 23.41 11.23 -1.45
C THR A 200 24.35 10.16 -0.93
N VAL A 201 25.37 10.55 -0.19
CA VAL A 201 26.16 9.64 0.64
C VAL A 201 25.85 10.00 2.08
N SER A 202 25.47 9.04 2.91
CA SER A 202 25.21 9.26 4.33
C SER A 202 26.08 8.35 5.16
N GLN A 203 26.60 8.86 6.27
CA GLN A 203 27.29 8.07 7.26
C GLN A 203 26.71 8.36 8.64
N THR A 204 26.37 7.29 9.35
CA THR A 204 25.95 7.38 10.75
C THR A 204 27.14 7.03 11.63
N PHE A 205 27.45 7.90 12.60
CA PHE A 205 28.44 7.68 13.65
C PHE A 205 27.67 7.42 14.95
N PRO A 206 27.40 6.16 15.31
CA PRO A 206 26.50 5.82 16.42
C PRO A 206 27.04 6.29 17.76
N ASP A 207 28.36 6.20 17.94
CA ASP A 207 29.12 6.69 19.10
C ASP A 207 28.92 8.19 19.38
N LYS A 208 28.60 8.96 18.34
CA LYS A 208 28.39 10.41 18.40
C LYS A 208 26.93 10.83 18.24
N ALA A 209 26.02 9.87 18.11
CA ALA A 209 24.62 10.09 17.74
C ALA A 209 24.47 11.05 16.53
N LEU A 210 25.42 10.97 15.60
CA LEU A 210 25.59 11.93 14.50
C LEU A 210 25.33 11.24 13.15
N THR A 211 24.64 11.93 12.26
CA THR A 211 24.50 11.51 10.86
C THR A 211 24.88 12.66 9.95
N VAL A 212 25.77 12.39 9.00
CA VAL A 212 26.22 13.37 7.99
C VAL A 212 25.75 12.87 6.63
N LYS A 213 25.11 13.74 5.84
CA LYS A 213 24.51 13.42 4.53
C LYS A 213 24.89 14.44 3.46
N PRO A 214 26.12 14.41 2.91
CA PRO A 214 26.43 15.14 1.70
C PRO A 214 25.57 14.68 0.52
N SER A 215 25.28 15.60 -0.37
CA SER A 215 24.54 15.34 -1.59
C SER A 215 24.95 16.26 -2.72
N ILE A 216 24.75 15.77 -3.95
CA ILE A 216 25.06 16.49 -5.18
C ILE A 216 23.96 16.28 -6.22
N THR A 217 23.67 17.33 -6.98
CA THR A 217 22.78 17.32 -8.13
C THR A 217 23.56 17.36 -9.46
N PRO A 218 22.95 17.04 -10.61
CA PRO A 218 23.59 17.19 -11.92
C PRO A 218 24.07 18.61 -12.23
N SER A 219 23.44 19.64 -11.65
CA SER A 219 23.87 21.04 -11.72
C SER A 219 25.12 21.35 -10.87
N ARG A 220 25.65 20.34 -10.17
CA ARG A 220 26.78 20.44 -9.23
C ARG A 220 26.44 21.25 -7.97
N ASP A 221 25.17 21.35 -7.62
CA ASP A 221 24.77 21.94 -6.34
C ASP A 221 25.13 20.96 -5.24
N PHE A 222 25.98 21.40 -4.32
CA PHE A 222 26.43 20.61 -3.19
C PHE A 222 25.72 21.06 -1.91
N ALA A 223 25.21 20.10 -1.15
CA ALA A 223 24.56 20.34 0.14
C ALA A 223 24.98 19.28 1.16
N VAL A 224 25.11 19.68 2.43
CA VAL A 224 25.42 18.76 3.53
C VAL A 224 24.37 18.92 4.61
N ASP A 225 23.62 17.86 4.86
CA ASP A 225 22.70 17.79 6.01
C ASP A 225 23.40 17.08 7.17
N VAL A 226 23.39 17.72 8.35
CA VAL A 226 23.95 17.15 9.58
C VAL A 226 22.84 17.03 10.61
N THR A 227 22.62 15.82 11.13
CA THR A 227 21.63 15.54 12.17
C THR A 227 22.32 14.96 13.39
N LYS A 228 22.12 15.60 14.55
CA LYS A 228 22.56 15.08 15.85
C LYS A 228 21.32 14.76 16.68
N LYS A 229 21.18 13.50 17.13
CA LYS A 229 20.11 13.14 18.07
C LYS A 229 20.58 13.48 19.48
N PHE A 230 19.73 14.18 20.23
CA PHE A 230 19.91 14.46 21.65
C PHE A 230 19.24 13.37 22.48
#